data_AF-A0A510JNR3-F1
#
_entry.id   AF-A0A510JNR3-F1
#
_cell.length_a   1.000
_cell.length_b   1.000
_cell.length_c   1.000
_cell.angle_alpha   90.00
_cell.angle_beta   90.00
_cell.angle_gamma   90.00
#
_symmetry.space_group_name_H-M   'P 1'
#
loop_
_entity.id
_entity.type
_entity.pdbx_description
1 polymer ?
#
loop_
_entity_poly.entity_id
_entity_poly.type
_entity_poly.pdbx_seq_one_letter_code
_entity_poly.pdbx_strand_id
1 'polypeptide(L)'
;MEKSKKIVMAVLLVMSIGCIGNAKAEDKIGKFKNVKRPAVTSKNSKSSSKELNSKEYAKVLDNFMKKAEKYLETGDKIRLVDDYINDIENVKVSKKALEDNYDADKEAFGMVEVAIFMKSSYSSGEKAKKLTDADYERIQKKFTNTSKFKQLEGYVEIQPLQIQ
;
A
#
# COMPACT_ATOMS: atom_id res chain seq x y z
N MET A 1 24.49 -24.86 -19.39
CA MET A 1 24.60 -24.35 -18.02
C MET A 1 23.58 -23.23 -17.86
N GLU A 2 22.39 -23.58 -17.38
CA GLU A 2 21.30 -22.63 -17.13
C GLU A 2 21.78 -21.61 -16.09
N LYS A 3 21.95 -20.37 -16.54
CA LYS A 3 22.18 -19.25 -15.64
C LYS A 3 20.84 -18.97 -14.97
N SER A 4 20.59 -19.64 -13.86
CA SER A 4 19.52 -19.31 -12.94
C SER A 4 19.60 -17.81 -12.68
N LYS A 5 18.68 -17.06 -13.29
CA LYS A 5 18.52 -15.62 -13.07
C LYS A 5 18.14 -15.47 -11.62
N LYS A 6 19.15 -15.33 -10.74
CA LYS A 6 18.94 -14.81 -9.39
C LYS A 6 18.43 -13.39 -9.58
N ILE A 7 17.12 -13.24 -9.61
CA ILE A 7 16.44 -11.96 -9.43
C ILE A 7 16.86 -11.54 -8.02
N VAL A 8 17.90 -10.73 -7.93
CA VAL A 8 18.25 -10.00 -6.71
C VAL A 8 17.12 -9.01 -6.56
N MET A 9 16.06 -9.46 -5.90
CA MET A 9 14.88 -8.66 -5.61
C MET A 9 15.31 -7.66 -4.55
N ALA A 10 15.75 -6.48 -4.99
CA ALA A 10 16.04 -5.37 -4.10
C ALA A 10 14.73 -5.00 -3.38
N VAL A 11 14.56 -5.48 -2.15
CA VAL A 11 13.49 -5.04 -1.27
C VAL A 11 13.83 -3.60 -0.91
N LEU A 12 12.99 -2.69 -1.36
CA LEU A 12 13.22 -1.26 -1.31
C LEU A 12 12.73 -0.77 0.04
N LEU A 13 13.36 -1.20 1.15
CA LEU A 13 12.97 -0.85 2.51
C LEU A 13 12.96 0.69 2.68
N VAL A 14 11.83 1.33 2.39
CA VAL A 14 11.60 2.75 2.67
C VAL A 14 11.28 2.89 4.16
N MET A 15 12.23 2.46 5.01
CA MET A 15 12.19 2.69 6.45
C MET A 15 12.53 4.16 6.70
N SER A 16 11.54 5.05 6.68
CA SER A 16 11.64 6.29 7.45
C SER A 16 11.49 5.94 8.92
N ILE A 17 12.62 5.74 9.62
CA ILE A 17 12.69 5.82 11.07
C ILE A 17 12.29 7.26 11.44
N GLY A 18 11.02 7.46 11.79
CA GLY A 18 10.50 8.82 11.99
C GLY A 18 9.08 8.94 12.50
N CYS A 19 8.54 7.94 13.21
CA CYS A 19 7.32 8.12 14.01
C CYS A 19 7.48 7.47 15.40
N ILE A 20 8.53 7.83 16.15
CA ILE A 20 8.46 7.80 17.62
C ILE A 20 7.93 9.18 18.04
N GLY A 21 6.62 9.36 17.88
CA GLY A 21 5.89 10.43 18.54
C GLY A 21 5.38 9.89 19.87
N ASN A 22 5.85 10.47 20.99
CA ASN A 22 5.34 10.23 22.34
C ASN A 22 3.80 10.32 22.36
N ALA A 23 3.11 9.17 22.40
CA ALA A 23 1.71 9.13 22.78
C ALA A 23 1.65 9.20 24.31
N LYS A 24 1.48 10.40 24.86
CA LYS A 24 0.91 10.53 26.20
C LYS A 24 -0.50 9.95 26.15
N ALA A 25 -0.73 8.93 26.95
CA ALA A 25 -2.05 8.39 27.22
C ALA A 25 -2.94 9.48 27.80
N GLU A 26 -4.07 9.74 27.16
CA GLU A 26 -5.26 10.28 27.84
C GLU A 26 -6.51 9.57 27.30
N ASP A 27 -7.09 8.77 28.19
CA ASP A 27 -8.39 8.15 28.05
C ASP A 27 -9.48 9.19 27.82
N LYS A 28 -10.13 9.18 26.65
CA LYS A 28 -11.54 9.59 26.53
C LYS A 28 -12.29 8.67 25.57
N ILE A 29 -12.88 7.64 26.17
CA ILE A 29 -14.03 6.91 25.62
C ILE A 29 -15.16 7.92 25.35
N GLY A 30 -15.32 8.30 24.09
CA GLY A 30 -16.38 9.18 23.60
C GLY A 30 -17.25 8.46 22.57
N LYS A 31 -18.44 8.06 23.00
CA LYS A 31 -19.48 7.35 22.23
C LYS A 31 -19.67 7.89 20.81
N PHE A 32 -19.38 7.07 19.78
CA PHE A 32 -19.84 7.33 18.41
C PHE A 32 -21.37 7.14 18.36
N LYS A 33 -22.09 8.26 18.23
CA LYS A 33 -23.54 8.25 17.99
C LYS A 33 -23.82 7.74 16.58
N ASN A 34 -24.76 6.80 16.51
CA ASN A 34 -25.37 6.27 15.30
C ASN A 34 -25.91 7.42 14.42
N VAL A 35 -25.26 7.70 13.29
CA VAL A 35 -25.78 8.61 12.26
C VAL A 35 -26.28 7.75 11.10
N LYS A 36 -27.57 7.89 10.79
CA LYS A 36 -28.28 7.21 9.70
C LYS A 36 -27.49 7.32 8.38
N ARG A 37 -27.26 6.17 7.74
CA ARG A 37 -26.79 6.07 6.34
C ARG A 37 -27.78 6.77 5.41
N PRO A 38 -27.35 7.66 4.52
CA PRO A 38 -28.04 7.81 3.24
C PRO A 38 -27.68 6.62 2.35
N ALA A 39 -28.69 6.03 1.73
CA ALA A 39 -28.52 5.03 0.69
C ALA A 39 -27.81 5.68 -0.51
N VAL A 40 -26.52 5.42 -0.67
CA VAL A 40 -25.79 5.77 -1.89
C VAL A 40 -25.99 4.61 -2.86
N THR A 41 -26.90 4.82 -3.80
CA THR A 41 -27.06 4.03 -5.02
C THR A 41 -25.69 3.71 -5.62
N SER A 42 -25.44 2.42 -5.83
CA SER A 42 -24.35 1.86 -6.62
C SER A 42 -24.42 2.37 -8.06
N LYS A 43 -23.82 3.54 -8.31
CA LYS A 43 -23.51 3.97 -9.68
C LYS A 43 -22.15 3.44 -10.05
N ASN A 44 -22.19 2.25 -10.65
CA ASN A 44 -21.17 1.75 -11.56
C ASN A 44 -20.89 2.86 -12.59
N SER A 45 -19.84 3.65 -12.37
CA SER A 45 -19.48 4.79 -13.22
C SER A 45 -18.12 4.51 -13.81
N LYS A 46 -18.16 3.79 -14.91
CA LYS A 46 -17.07 3.63 -15.87
C LYS A 46 -16.54 5.02 -16.26
N SER A 47 -15.26 5.25 -15.95
CA SER A 47 -14.36 6.24 -16.55
C SER A 47 -14.95 7.64 -16.84
N SER A 48 -14.99 8.50 -15.82
CA SER A 48 -14.54 9.87 -16.09
C SER A 48 -13.06 9.90 -15.73
N SER A 49 -12.21 10.30 -16.66
CA SER A 49 -10.77 10.50 -16.47
C SER A 49 -10.49 11.71 -15.57
N LYS A 50 -11.26 11.86 -14.49
CA LYS A 50 -11.16 12.96 -13.55
C LYS A 50 -9.89 12.76 -12.76
N GLU A 51 -8.98 13.71 -12.91
CA GLU A 51 -7.81 13.82 -12.06
C GLU A 51 -8.25 14.26 -10.66
N LEU A 52 -7.88 13.48 -9.64
CA LEU A 52 -8.30 13.73 -8.27
C LEU A 52 -7.57 14.93 -7.67
N ASN A 53 -8.33 15.74 -6.94
CA ASN A 53 -7.76 16.77 -6.05
C ASN A 53 -7.38 16.17 -4.69
N SER A 54 -6.72 16.96 -3.84
CA SER A 54 -6.15 16.50 -2.58
C SER A 54 -7.17 15.87 -1.64
N LYS A 55 -8.40 16.43 -1.56
CA LYS A 55 -9.45 15.91 -0.67
C LYS A 55 -10.07 14.62 -1.20
N GLU A 56 -10.15 14.47 -2.52
CA GLU A 56 -10.66 13.23 -3.13
C GLU A 56 -9.65 12.11 -2.96
N TYR A 57 -8.36 12.41 -3.20
CA TYR A 57 -7.30 11.42 -3.04
C TYR A 57 -7.12 10.97 -1.59
N ALA A 58 -7.18 11.89 -0.62
CA ALA A 58 -7.16 11.57 0.80
C ALA A 58 -8.25 10.54 1.18
N LYS A 59 -9.45 10.64 0.60
CA LYS A 59 -10.54 9.68 0.86
C LYS A 59 -10.27 8.32 0.23
N VAL A 60 -9.64 8.29 -0.94
CA VAL A 60 -9.23 7.04 -1.58
C VAL A 60 -8.20 6.33 -0.71
N LEU A 61 -7.18 7.05 -0.23
CA LEU A 61 -6.18 6.52 0.72
C LEU A 61 -6.83 6.02 2.02
N ASP A 62 -7.69 6.81 2.67
CA ASP A 62 -8.39 6.41 3.90
C ASP A 62 -9.24 5.13 3.70
N ASN A 63 -9.94 5.02 2.57
CA ASN A 63 -10.71 3.82 2.24
C ASN A 63 -9.81 2.61 1.99
N PHE A 64 -8.68 2.80 1.30
CA PHE A 64 -7.70 1.75 1.09
C PHE A 64 -7.13 1.25 2.43
N MET A 65 -6.70 2.15 3.31
CA MET A 65 -6.12 1.81 4.62
C MET A 65 -7.08 0.99 5.48
N LYS A 66 -8.37 1.38 5.54
CA LYS A 66 -9.41 0.61 6.25
C LYS A 66 -9.62 -0.81 5.70
N LYS A 67 -9.42 -1.01 4.40
CA LYS A 67 -9.46 -2.35 3.79
C LYS A 67 -8.18 -3.11 4.08
N ALA A 68 -7.04 -2.44 3.97
CA ALA A 68 -5.72 -2.99 4.22
C ALA A 68 -5.61 -3.55 5.64
N GLU A 69 -6.04 -2.84 6.67
CA GLU A 69 -6.09 -3.33 8.06
C GLU A 69 -6.74 -4.72 8.16
N LYS A 70 -7.92 -4.89 7.55
CA LYS A 70 -8.64 -6.18 7.54
C LYS A 70 -7.90 -7.26 6.76
N TYR A 71 -7.24 -6.90 5.67
CA TYR A 71 -6.43 -7.84 4.91
C TYR A 71 -5.20 -8.27 5.68
N LEU A 72 -4.57 -7.37 6.43
CA LEU A 72 -3.42 -7.66 7.27
C LEU A 72 -3.81 -8.55 8.46
N GLU A 73 -4.92 -8.28 9.12
CA GLU A 73 -5.46 -9.13 10.20
C GLU A 73 -5.74 -10.57 9.72
N THR A 74 -6.37 -10.70 8.55
CA THR A 74 -6.73 -12.02 8.00
C THR A 74 -5.60 -12.70 7.22
N GLY A 75 -4.54 -11.96 6.89
CA GLY A 75 -3.44 -12.40 6.02
C GLY A 75 -3.79 -12.46 4.53
N ASP A 76 -4.82 -11.73 4.07
CA ASP A 76 -5.25 -11.68 2.66
C ASP A 76 -4.35 -10.78 1.79
N LYS A 77 -3.08 -11.18 1.66
CA LYS A 77 -2.06 -10.39 0.95
C LYS A 77 -2.39 -10.22 -0.54
N ILE A 78 -3.13 -11.16 -1.14
CA ILE A 78 -3.54 -11.08 -2.56
C ILE A 78 -4.48 -9.90 -2.75
N ARG A 79 -5.55 -9.79 -1.94
CA ARG A 79 -6.49 -8.66 -2.03
C ARG A 79 -5.84 -7.34 -1.66
N LEU A 80 -4.91 -7.34 -0.71
CA LEU A 80 -4.13 -6.15 -0.38
C LEU A 80 -3.43 -5.56 -1.62
N VAL A 81 -2.75 -6.41 -2.41
CA VAL A 81 -2.06 -5.96 -3.64
C VAL A 81 -3.05 -5.53 -4.71
N ASP A 82 -4.11 -6.33 -4.93
CA ASP A 82 -5.08 -6.07 -5.98
C ASP A 82 -5.82 -4.74 -5.73
N ASP A 83 -6.22 -4.48 -4.48
CA ASP A 83 -6.88 -3.23 -4.11
C ASP A 83 -5.90 -2.05 -4.12
N TYR A 84 -4.63 -2.25 -3.75
CA TYR A 84 -3.61 -1.20 -3.89
C TYR A 84 -3.48 -0.76 -5.36
N ILE A 85 -3.39 -1.73 -6.28
CA ILE A 85 -3.25 -1.44 -7.71
C ILE A 85 -4.50 -0.71 -8.23
N ASN A 86 -5.69 -1.16 -7.83
CA ASN A 86 -6.94 -0.61 -8.33
C ASN A 86 -7.25 0.78 -7.76
N ASP A 87 -7.03 0.97 -6.46
CA ASP A 87 -7.44 2.19 -5.77
C ASP A 87 -6.36 3.28 -5.79
N ILE A 88 -5.07 2.89 -5.78
CA ILE A 88 -3.94 3.81 -5.60
C ILE A 88 -3.12 3.96 -6.88
N GLU A 89 -2.61 2.86 -7.46
CA GLU A 89 -1.72 2.95 -8.62
C GLU A 89 -2.45 3.43 -9.89
N ASN A 90 -3.67 2.91 -10.13
CA ASN A 90 -4.39 3.16 -11.39
C ASN A 90 -5.20 4.47 -11.39
N VAL A 91 -5.26 5.20 -10.27
CA VAL A 91 -6.03 6.44 -10.19
C VAL A 91 -5.21 7.64 -10.71
N LYS A 92 -5.86 8.52 -11.47
CA LYS A 92 -5.23 9.77 -11.91
C LYS A 92 -5.32 10.80 -10.80
N VAL A 93 -4.17 11.30 -10.35
CA VAL A 93 -4.07 12.22 -9.20
C VAL A 93 -3.25 13.43 -9.62
N SER A 94 -3.72 14.63 -9.26
CA SER A 94 -2.98 15.85 -9.54
C SER A 94 -1.68 15.90 -8.75
N LYS A 95 -0.66 16.57 -9.31
CA LYS A 95 0.63 16.77 -8.62
C LYS A 95 0.46 17.34 -7.22
N LYS A 96 -0.39 18.37 -7.08
CA LYS A 96 -0.71 18.96 -5.77
C LYS A 96 -1.35 17.94 -4.81
N ALA A 97 -2.24 17.08 -5.29
CA ALA A 97 -2.86 16.05 -4.48
C ALA A 97 -1.85 14.98 -4.03
N LEU A 98 -0.86 14.64 -4.85
CA LEU A 98 0.24 13.76 -4.45
C LEU A 98 1.11 14.42 -3.37
N GLU A 99 1.47 15.70 -3.54
CA GLU A 99 2.26 16.46 -2.55
C GLU A 99 1.52 16.62 -1.22
N ASP A 100 0.26 17.06 -1.27
CA ASP A 100 -0.57 17.28 -0.06
C ASP A 100 -0.84 15.98 0.72
N ASN A 101 -0.72 14.80 0.08
CA ASN A 101 -0.98 13.49 0.69
C ASN A 101 0.26 12.57 0.74
N TYR A 102 1.46 13.14 0.55
CA TYR A 102 2.70 12.38 0.37
C TYR A 102 2.93 11.33 1.48
N ASP A 103 2.77 11.70 2.74
CA ASP A 103 3.03 10.80 3.86
C ASP A 103 2.05 9.62 3.90
N ALA A 104 0.75 9.87 3.70
CA ALA A 104 -0.28 8.83 3.69
C ALA A 104 -0.14 7.90 2.47
N ASP A 105 0.22 8.47 1.32
CA ASP A 105 0.49 7.73 0.09
C ASP A 105 1.72 6.80 0.22
N LYS A 106 2.77 7.30 0.87
CA LYS A 106 3.98 6.56 1.20
C LYS A 106 3.71 5.47 2.23
N GLU A 107 2.91 5.75 3.25
CA GLU A 107 2.49 4.76 4.25
C GLU A 107 1.74 3.60 3.60
N ALA A 108 0.77 3.90 2.72
CA ALA A 108 0.03 2.89 1.97
C ALA A 108 0.97 2.00 1.13
N PHE A 109 1.96 2.60 0.45
CA PHE A 109 2.97 1.83 -0.29
C PHE A 109 3.81 0.94 0.63
N GLY A 110 4.38 1.49 1.71
CA GLY A 110 5.27 0.76 2.62
C GLY A 110 4.55 -0.38 3.34
N MET A 111 3.29 -0.20 3.69
CA MET A 111 2.45 -1.25 4.27
C MET A 111 2.32 -2.46 3.33
N VAL A 112 2.03 -2.21 2.05
CA VAL A 112 1.88 -3.26 1.03
C VAL A 112 3.22 -3.96 0.79
N GLU A 113 4.30 -3.19 0.68
CA GLU A 113 5.65 -3.72 0.53
C GLU A 113 6.03 -4.66 1.68
N VAL A 114 5.91 -4.21 2.94
CA VAL A 114 6.24 -5.01 4.12
C VAL A 114 5.42 -6.30 4.14
N ALA A 115 4.11 -6.23 3.88
CA ALA A 115 3.26 -7.39 3.91
C ALA A 115 3.68 -8.48 2.91
N ILE A 116 4.17 -8.08 1.73
CA ILE A 116 4.47 -8.98 0.63
C ILE A 116 5.92 -9.49 0.64
N PHE A 117 6.89 -8.63 0.95
CA PHE A 117 8.32 -8.99 0.91
C PHE A 117 8.81 -9.58 2.23
N MET A 118 8.21 -9.21 3.36
CA MET A 118 8.45 -9.88 4.64
C MET A 118 7.39 -10.95 4.84
N LYS A 119 7.63 -12.16 4.32
CA LYS A 119 6.67 -13.29 4.39
C LYS A 119 6.17 -13.56 5.82
N SER A 120 7.01 -13.37 6.83
CA SER A 120 6.68 -13.53 8.24
C SER A 120 5.71 -12.46 8.77
N SER A 121 5.72 -11.26 8.20
CA SER A 121 4.79 -10.20 8.56
C SER A 121 3.36 -10.60 8.20
N TYR A 122 2.43 -10.38 9.14
CA TYR A 122 1.00 -10.68 8.96
C TYR A 122 0.73 -12.13 8.52
N SER A 123 1.57 -13.06 8.98
CA SER A 123 1.52 -14.48 8.59
C SER A 123 0.63 -15.35 9.49
N SER A 124 0.20 -14.82 10.63
CA SER A 124 -0.65 -15.54 11.60
C SER A 124 -2.08 -15.76 11.11
N GLY A 125 -2.57 -14.90 10.21
CA GLY A 125 -3.90 -14.98 9.64
C GLY A 125 -4.14 -16.23 8.79
N GLU A 126 -5.37 -16.76 8.84
CA GLU A 126 -5.72 -18.02 8.16
C GLU A 126 -5.47 -18.00 6.64
N LYS A 127 -5.62 -16.83 6.01
CA LYS A 127 -5.38 -16.71 4.56
C LYS A 127 -3.90 -16.68 4.24
N ALA A 128 -3.08 -16.06 5.09
CA ALA A 128 -1.63 -16.02 4.88
C ALA A 128 -1.01 -17.42 4.99
N LYS A 129 -1.51 -18.26 5.92
CA LYS A 129 -1.07 -19.66 6.07
C LYS A 129 -1.31 -20.53 4.83
N LYS A 130 -2.23 -20.11 3.96
CA LYS A 130 -2.58 -20.82 2.71
C LYS A 130 -1.79 -20.32 1.51
N LEU A 131 -1.03 -19.23 1.64
CA LEU A 131 -0.24 -18.68 0.55
C LEU A 131 0.96 -19.58 0.28
N THR A 132 1.11 -19.98 -0.97
CA THR A 132 2.26 -20.71 -1.47
C THR A 132 3.37 -19.76 -1.90
N ASP A 133 4.58 -20.29 -2.10
CA ASP A 133 5.68 -19.49 -2.68
C ASP A 133 5.33 -18.92 -4.06
N ALA A 134 4.58 -19.67 -4.87
CA ALA A 134 4.10 -19.20 -6.17
C ALA A 134 3.08 -18.04 -6.04
N ASP A 135 2.26 -18.04 -4.99
CA ASP A 135 1.38 -16.90 -4.70
C ASP A 135 2.19 -15.65 -4.34
N TYR A 136 3.22 -15.81 -3.49
CA TYR A 136 4.13 -14.71 -3.15
C TYR A 136 4.86 -14.15 -4.38
N GLU A 137 5.41 -15.01 -5.23
CA GLU A 137 6.06 -14.58 -6.47
C GLU A 137 5.10 -13.80 -7.37
N ARG A 138 3.86 -14.29 -7.51
CA ARG A 138 2.82 -13.63 -8.31
C ARG A 138 2.47 -12.23 -7.78
N ILE A 139 2.23 -12.10 -6.48
CA ILE A 139 1.85 -10.80 -5.88
C ILE A 139 3.02 -9.83 -5.83
N GLN A 140 4.24 -10.31 -5.57
CA GLN A 140 5.45 -9.52 -5.63
C GLN A 140 5.65 -8.97 -7.04
N LYS A 141 5.56 -9.83 -8.06
CA LYS A 141 5.68 -9.42 -9.46
C LYS A 141 4.60 -8.42 -9.88
N LYS A 142 3.37 -8.53 -9.37
CA LYS A 142 2.33 -7.52 -9.59
C LYS A 142 2.76 -6.17 -9.01
N PHE A 143 3.22 -6.16 -7.76
CA PHE A 143 3.60 -4.94 -7.06
C PHE A 143 4.86 -4.28 -7.65
N THR A 144 5.91 -5.04 -7.98
CA THR A 144 7.14 -4.49 -8.59
C THR A 144 6.92 -3.93 -9.99
N ASN A 145 5.83 -4.31 -10.67
CA ASN A 145 5.48 -3.77 -11.97
C ASN A 145 4.74 -2.43 -11.92
N THR A 146 4.33 -1.96 -10.73
CA THR A 146 3.69 -0.65 -10.55
C THR A 146 4.65 0.48 -10.92
N SER A 147 4.10 1.60 -11.39
CA SER A 147 4.88 2.77 -11.76
C SER A 147 5.61 3.34 -10.56
N LYS A 148 4.97 3.35 -9.38
CA LYS A 148 5.59 3.82 -8.14
C LYS A 148 6.81 3.00 -7.74
N PHE A 149 6.73 1.67 -7.79
CA PHE A 149 7.87 0.81 -7.47
C PHE A 149 9.04 1.05 -8.43
N LYS A 150 8.77 1.12 -9.73
CA LYS A 150 9.81 1.39 -10.75
C LYS A 150 10.48 2.74 -10.60
N GLN A 151 9.73 3.77 -10.21
CA GLN A 151 10.30 5.09 -9.90
C GLN A 151 11.29 4.99 -8.74
N LEU A 152 10.91 4.29 -7.66
CA LEU A 152 11.78 4.09 -6.50
C LEU A 152 13.02 3.25 -6.83
N GLU A 153 12.88 2.20 -7.66
CA GLU A 153 14.01 1.40 -8.13
C GLU A 153 15.03 2.27 -8.88
N GLY A 154 14.55 3.16 -9.76
CA GLY A 154 15.38 4.17 -10.40
C GLY A 154 16.09 5.07 -9.38
N TYR A 155 15.41 5.55 -8.34
CA TYR A 155 16.06 6.35 -7.28
C TYR A 155 17.11 5.59 -6.46
N VAL A 156 16.97 4.27 -6.31
CA VAL A 156 17.97 3.42 -5.62
C VAL A 156 19.16 3.13 -6.51
N GLU A 157 18.95 2.87 -7.80
CA GLU A 157 20.03 2.65 -8.76
C GLU A 157 20.81 3.96 -9.05
N ILE A 158 20.16 5.13 -8.92
CA ILE A 158 20.78 6.46 -9.09
C ILE A 158 21.55 6.91 -7.84
N GLN A 159 21.37 6.30 -6.66
CA GLN A 159 22.25 6.57 -5.52
C GLN A 159 23.53 5.75 -5.68
N PRO A 160 24.68 6.36 -6.06
CA PRO A 160 25.92 5.62 -6.09
C PRO A 160 26.20 5.12 -4.66
N LEU A 161 26.45 3.82 -4.52
CA LEU A 161 27.11 3.29 -3.34
C LEU A 161 28.43 4.05 -3.21
N GLN A 162 28.52 4.96 -2.25
CA GLN A 162 29.81 5.50 -1.82
C GLN A 162 30.54 4.35 -1.12
N ILE A 163 31.24 3.54 -1.91
CA ILE A 163 32.25 2.61 -1.41
C ILE A 163 33.44 3.49 -1.04
N GLN A 164 33.64 3.73 0.26
CA GLN A 164 34.93 4.16 0.80
C GLN A 164 35.76 2.94 1.16
#